data_AF-A0A6H1ZD48-F1
#
_entry.id   AF-A0A6H1ZD48-F1
#
_cell.length_a   1.000
_cell.length_b   1.000
_cell.length_c   1.000
_cell.angle_alpha   90.00
_cell.angle_beta   90.00
_cell.angle_gamma   90.00
#
_symmetry.space_group_name_H-M   'P 1'
#
loop_
_entity.id
_entity.type
_entity.pdbx_description
1 polymer ?
#
loop_
_entity_poly.entity_id
_entity_poly.type
_entity_poly.pdbx_seq_one_letter_code
_entity_poly.pdbx_strand_id
1 'polypeptide(L)'
;MKTPWEIKLPSVTQALGRFVDLQHIPPERLRIATARGSKIHDYIFMDLKELWIPPALITPEIEGYWKSYLIFKREMIEQTVRLEEKLHCTCYGYTGILDWCGILRGEKGLTVIDWKSPVTEGKTWRSQVAAYWHLVECHARPSVDLPITRCGALILSPTGGTPSFREYSKFQPDYFNDFLFALGAYRAFSG
;
A
#
# COMPACT_ATOMS: atom_id res chain seq x y z
N MET A 1 -20.98 4.46 25.04
CA MET A 1 -21.47 5.69 24.37
C MET A 1 -20.30 6.25 23.58
N LYS A 2 -20.39 6.33 22.24
CA LYS A 2 -19.31 6.88 21.39
C LYS A 2 -19.49 8.39 21.26
N THR A 3 -18.41 9.15 21.38
CA THR A 3 -18.45 10.61 21.45
C THR A 3 -18.65 11.28 20.08
N PRO A 4 -19.26 12.48 20.01
CA PRO A 4 -19.65 13.17 18.77
C PRO A 4 -18.52 13.54 17.79
N TRP A 5 -17.25 13.39 18.19
CA TRP A 5 -16.05 13.65 17.40
C TRP A 5 -15.35 12.39 16.89
N GLU A 6 -16.04 11.25 16.79
CA GLU A 6 -15.63 10.14 15.90
C GLU A 6 -15.74 10.57 14.43
N ILE A 7 -15.12 11.71 14.07
CA ILE A 7 -14.93 12.17 12.70
C ILE A 7 -14.28 11.00 11.98
N LYS A 8 -15.03 10.40 11.05
CA LYS A 8 -14.51 9.31 10.22
C LYS A 8 -13.47 9.92 9.29
N LEU A 9 -12.22 10.02 9.79
CA LEU A 9 -11.10 10.59 9.06
C LEU A 9 -11.00 9.88 7.70
N PRO A 10 -10.87 10.63 6.59
CA PRO A 10 -10.75 10.01 5.28
C PRO A 10 -9.51 9.12 5.23
N SER A 11 -9.63 7.97 4.58
CA SER A 11 -8.46 7.16 4.22
C SER A 11 -7.68 7.82 3.08
N VAL A 12 -6.40 7.47 2.94
CA VAL A 12 -5.57 7.88 1.79
C VAL A 12 -6.27 7.54 0.47
N THR A 13 -6.81 6.32 0.36
CA THR A 13 -7.53 5.85 -0.83
C THR A 13 -8.83 6.60 -1.08
N GLN A 14 -9.57 7.00 -0.03
CA GLN A 14 -10.78 7.82 -0.15
C GLN A 14 -10.46 9.22 -0.68
N ALA A 15 -9.42 9.86 -0.14
CA ALA A 15 -8.99 11.19 -0.58
C ALA A 15 -8.55 11.19 -2.05
N LEU A 16 -7.82 10.15 -2.47
CA LEU A 16 -7.34 10.02 -3.86
C LEU A 16 -8.39 9.50 -4.84
N GLY A 17 -9.49 8.90 -4.35
CA GLY A 17 -10.44 8.13 -5.16
C GLY A 17 -11.06 8.93 -6.32
N ARG A 18 -11.27 10.23 -6.16
CA ARG A 18 -11.81 11.10 -7.24
C ARG A 18 -10.85 11.32 -8.41
N PHE A 19 -9.57 11.07 -8.21
CA PHE A 19 -8.53 11.25 -9.23
C PHE A 19 -8.20 9.93 -9.95
N VAL A 20 -8.91 8.85 -9.61
CA VAL A 20 -8.83 7.56 -10.29
C VAL A 20 -10.04 7.43 -11.21
N ASP A 21 -9.82 7.55 -12.52
CA ASP A 21 -10.88 7.33 -13.52
C ASP A 21 -10.95 5.85 -13.90
N LEU A 22 -12.05 5.22 -13.49
CA LEU A 22 -12.38 3.81 -13.82
C LEU A 22 -13.71 3.71 -14.59
N GLN A 23 -14.28 4.82 -15.06
CA GLN A 23 -15.63 4.85 -15.65
C GLN A 23 -15.74 3.99 -16.91
N HIS A 24 -14.62 3.80 -17.61
CA HIS A 24 -14.52 3.01 -18.83
C HIS A 24 -14.39 1.49 -18.57
N ILE A 25 -14.27 1.07 -17.31
CA ILE A 25 -14.08 -0.33 -16.94
C ILE A 25 -15.43 -0.91 -16.47
N PRO A 26 -15.90 -2.04 -17.05
CA PRO A 26 -17.12 -2.70 -16.62
C PRO A 26 -17.12 -2.98 -15.10
N PRO A 27 -18.21 -2.70 -14.37
CA PRO A 27 -18.26 -2.86 -12.90
C PRO A 27 -17.87 -4.27 -12.42
N GLU A 28 -18.24 -5.31 -13.17
CA GLU A 28 -17.89 -6.68 -12.83
C GLU A 28 -16.38 -6.93 -12.89
N ARG A 29 -15.68 -6.34 -13.88
CA ARG A 29 -14.21 -6.44 -13.96
C ARG A 29 -13.54 -5.71 -12.80
N LEU A 30 -14.09 -4.57 -12.37
CA LEU A 30 -13.61 -3.85 -11.19
C LEU A 30 -13.82 -4.65 -9.91
N ARG A 31 -14.97 -5.32 -9.77
CA ARG A 31 -15.28 -6.17 -8.62
C ARG A 31 -14.31 -7.34 -8.53
N ILE A 32 -14.07 -8.04 -9.65
CA ILE A 32 -13.11 -9.14 -9.73
C ILE A 32 -11.68 -8.65 -9.42
N ALA A 33 -11.25 -7.55 -10.04
CA ALA A 33 -9.91 -6.99 -9.80
C ALA A 33 -9.70 -6.56 -8.34
N THR A 34 -10.71 -5.95 -7.73
CA THR A 34 -10.68 -5.56 -6.31
C THR A 34 -10.60 -6.79 -5.42
N ALA A 35 -11.46 -7.80 -5.64
CA ALA A 35 -11.45 -9.03 -4.86
C ALA A 35 -10.11 -9.78 -4.97
N ARG A 36 -9.52 -9.83 -6.16
CA ARG A 36 -8.18 -10.38 -6.38
C ARG A 36 -7.13 -9.61 -5.58
N GLY A 37 -7.15 -8.28 -5.65
CA GLY A 37 -6.23 -7.41 -4.90
C GLY A 37 -6.31 -7.70 -3.40
N SER A 38 -7.50 -7.64 -2.80
CA SER A 38 -7.69 -7.93 -1.38
C SER A 38 -7.15 -9.31 -0.97
N LYS A 39 -7.46 -10.34 -1.76
CA LYS A 39 -7.01 -11.71 -1.51
C LYS A 39 -5.48 -11.84 -1.54
N ILE A 40 -4.80 -11.11 -2.42
CA ILE A 40 -3.33 -11.08 -2.48
C ILE A 40 -2.75 -10.48 -1.19
N HIS A 41 -3.30 -9.36 -0.72
CA HIS A 41 -2.84 -8.73 0.53
C HIS A 41 -3.06 -9.65 1.74
N ASP A 42 -4.23 -10.28 1.83
CA ASP A 42 -4.53 -11.24 2.91
C ASP A 42 -3.47 -12.36 2.97
N TYR A 43 -3.03 -12.86 1.82
CA TYR A 43 -2.08 -13.97 1.77
C TYR A 43 -0.67 -13.54 2.10
N ILE A 44 -0.26 -12.37 1.62
CA ILE A 44 1.02 -11.76 2.00
C ILE A 44 1.04 -11.51 3.50
N PHE A 45 -0.05 -10.98 4.06
CA PHE A 45 -0.21 -10.78 5.49
C PHE A 45 -0.05 -12.10 6.25
N MET A 46 -0.80 -13.13 5.88
CA MET A 46 -0.75 -14.44 6.53
C MET A 46 0.67 -15.01 6.51
N ASP A 47 1.34 -15.00 5.36
CA ASP A 47 2.67 -15.59 5.21
C ASP A 47 3.79 -14.80 5.92
N LEU A 48 3.73 -13.46 5.93
CA LEU A 48 4.66 -12.64 6.72
C LEU A 48 4.38 -12.70 8.23
N LYS A 49 3.18 -13.13 8.64
CA LYS A 49 2.83 -13.46 10.03
C LYS A 49 3.02 -14.93 10.38
N GLU A 50 3.60 -15.72 9.47
CA GLU A 50 3.83 -17.17 9.65
C GLU A 50 2.53 -17.95 9.94
N LEU A 51 1.39 -17.45 9.46
CA LEU A 51 0.11 -18.13 9.53
C LEU A 51 0.00 -19.14 8.40
N TRP A 52 -0.63 -20.28 8.69
CA TRP A 52 -0.84 -21.32 7.69
C TRP A 52 -1.84 -20.87 6.62
N ILE A 53 -1.46 -21.02 5.34
CA ILE A 53 -2.32 -20.77 4.19
C ILE A 53 -2.68 -22.12 3.56
N PRO A 54 -3.96 -22.55 3.60
CA PRO A 54 -4.38 -23.77 2.93
C PRO A 54 -4.05 -23.75 1.44
N PRO A 55 -3.40 -24.77 0.86
CA PRO A 55 -3.07 -24.81 -0.56
C PRO A 55 -4.28 -24.63 -1.48
N ALA A 56 -5.45 -25.14 -1.07
CA ALA A 56 -6.72 -25.00 -1.80
C ALA A 56 -7.19 -23.54 -1.95
N LEU A 57 -6.66 -22.62 -1.14
CA LEU A 57 -6.97 -21.20 -1.21
C LEU A 57 -6.16 -20.46 -2.30
N ILE A 58 -5.05 -21.04 -2.78
CA ILE A 58 -4.25 -20.52 -3.89
C ILE A 58 -4.91 -20.89 -5.22
N THR A 59 -5.83 -20.06 -5.68
CA THR A 59 -6.56 -20.28 -6.94
C THR A 59 -5.71 -19.93 -8.16
N PRO A 60 -6.00 -20.48 -9.37
CA PRO A 60 -5.25 -20.16 -10.59
C PRO A 60 -5.13 -18.65 -10.89
N GLU A 61 -6.15 -17.85 -10.54
CA GLU A 61 -6.14 -16.40 -10.75
C GLU A 61 -5.05 -15.65 -9.94
N ILE A 62 -4.66 -16.19 -8.78
CA ILE A 62 -3.71 -15.54 -7.87
C ILE A 62 -2.34 -16.22 -7.85
N GLU A 63 -2.25 -17.45 -8.38
CA GLU A 63 -1.06 -18.29 -8.31
C GLU A 63 0.19 -17.58 -8.85
N GLY A 64 0.06 -16.87 -9.97
CA GLY A 64 1.17 -16.09 -10.52
C GLY A 64 1.62 -14.97 -9.60
N TYR A 65 0.70 -14.14 -9.11
CA TYR A 65 1.04 -13.06 -8.17
C TYR A 65 1.67 -13.59 -6.89
N TRP A 66 1.16 -14.72 -6.39
CA TRP A 66 1.71 -15.40 -5.21
C TRP A 66 3.15 -15.86 -5.44
N LYS A 67 3.44 -16.52 -6.57
CA LYS A 67 4.81 -16.91 -6.95
C LYS A 67 5.74 -15.70 -7.08
N SER A 68 5.25 -14.61 -7.69
CA SER A 68 5.99 -13.36 -7.85
C SER A 68 6.35 -12.73 -6.49
N TYR A 69 5.40 -12.72 -5.55
CA TYR A 69 5.63 -12.29 -4.18
C TYR A 69 6.66 -13.17 -3.47
N LEU A 70 6.57 -14.50 -3.57
CA LEU A 70 7.52 -15.42 -2.92
C LEU A 70 8.96 -15.21 -3.39
N ILE A 71 9.16 -14.84 -4.67
CA ILE A 71 10.47 -14.42 -5.19
C ILE A 71 10.94 -13.18 -4.43
N PHE A 72 10.11 -12.14 -4.34
CA PHE A 72 10.48 -10.91 -3.61
C PHE A 72 10.78 -11.17 -2.14
N LYS A 73 9.94 -11.94 -1.44
CA LYS A 73 10.19 -12.31 -0.03
C LYS A 73 11.55 -12.97 0.14
N ARG A 74 11.84 -14.00 -0.66
CA ARG A 74 13.08 -14.76 -0.57
C ARG A 74 14.31 -13.87 -0.83
N GLU A 75 14.29 -13.13 -1.92
CA GLU A 75 15.45 -12.38 -2.41
C GLU A 75 15.66 -11.05 -1.68
N MET A 76 14.57 -10.34 -1.35
CA MET A 76 14.64 -8.93 -0.99
C MET A 76 14.27 -8.65 0.46
N ILE A 77 13.32 -9.36 1.08
CA ILE A 77 12.91 -9.04 2.45
C ILE A 77 13.98 -9.53 3.44
N GLU A 78 14.56 -8.60 4.18
CA GLU A 78 15.45 -8.90 5.32
C GLU A 78 14.65 -8.90 6.62
N GLN A 79 13.86 -7.85 6.85
CA GLN A 79 13.05 -7.70 8.06
C GLN A 79 11.74 -6.99 7.75
N THR A 80 10.62 -7.56 8.22
CA THR A 80 9.33 -6.86 8.24
C THR A 80 9.19 -6.10 9.56
N VAL A 81 8.82 -4.82 9.48
CA VAL A 81 8.70 -3.93 10.63
C VAL A 81 7.24 -3.53 10.89
N ARG A 82 6.50 -3.21 9.83
CA ARG A 82 5.05 -2.93 9.84
C ARG A 82 4.39 -3.67 8.68
N LEU A 83 3.16 -4.12 8.87
CA LEU A 83 2.44 -4.95 7.89
C LEU A 83 0.93 -4.83 8.09
N GLU A 84 0.21 -4.46 7.02
CA GLU A 84 -1.25 -4.24 7.00
C GLU A 84 -1.77 -3.44 8.21
N GLU A 85 -1.02 -2.43 8.63
CA GLU A 85 -1.33 -1.65 9.83
C GLU A 85 -2.11 -0.39 9.48
N LYS A 86 -3.22 -0.16 10.20
CA LYS A 86 -3.97 1.09 10.09
C LYS A 86 -3.29 2.18 10.91
N LEU A 87 -2.86 3.23 10.22
CA LEU A 87 -2.17 4.38 10.80
C LEU A 87 -3.04 5.64 10.73
N HIS A 88 -2.78 6.57 11.64
CA HIS A 88 -3.53 7.82 11.81
C HIS A 88 -2.56 9.00 11.84
N CYS A 89 -2.72 9.99 10.94
CA CYS A 89 -2.06 11.30 11.10
C CYS A 89 -3.02 12.24 11.83
N THR A 90 -2.59 12.66 13.01
CA THR A 90 -3.28 13.64 13.85
C THR A 90 -3.12 15.06 13.33
N CYS A 91 -2.04 15.33 12.60
CA CYS A 91 -1.68 16.61 12.01
C CYS A 91 -2.68 17.13 10.96
N TYR A 92 -2.76 16.39 9.88
CA TYR A 92 -3.59 16.63 8.72
C TYR A 92 -4.90 15.85 8.79
N GLY A 93 -5.14 14.99 9.78
CA GLY A 93 -6.43 14.33 10.04
C GLY A 93 -6.85 13.27 9.01
N TYR A 94 -5.97 12.34 8.65
CA TYR A 94 -6.29 11.25 7.71
C TYR A 94 -5.81 9.90 8.25
N THR A 95 -6.26 8.81 7.61
CA THR A 95 -5.82 7.45 7.91
C THR A 95 -5.27 6.73 6.69
N GLY A 96 -4.46 5.69 6.88
CA GLY A 96 -4.01 4.81 5.80
C GLY A 96 -3.89 3.39 6.31
N ILE A 97 -4.06 2.41 5.43
CA ILE A 97 -3.66 1.02 5.69
C ILE A 97 -2.37 0.82 4.92
N LEU A 98 -1.27 0.66 5.67
CA LEU A 98 0.05 0.45 5.12
C LEU A 98 0.21 -1.03 4.79
N ASP A 99 0.50 -1.35 3.53
CA ASP A 99 0.73 -2.73 3.12
C ASP A 99 1.99 -3.29 3.79
N TRP A 100 3.15 -2.64 3.62
CA TRP A 100 4.40 -3.10 4.21
C TRP A 100 5.42 -1.98 4.45
N CYS A 101 6.12 -2.06 5.57
CA CYS A 101 7.36 -1.34 5.81
C CYS A 101 8.39 -2.25 6.46
N GLY A 102 9.63 -2.18 6.01
CA GLY A 102 10.70 -2.99 6.57
C GLY A 102 12.06 -2.72 5.94
N ILE A 103 13.01 -3.60 6.21
CA ILE A 103 14.38 -3.53 5.70
C ILE A 103 14.48 -4.52 4.54
N LEU A 104 15.00 -4.04 3.41
CA LEU A 104 15.36 -4.90 2.29
C LEU A 104 16.83 -5.29 2.39
N ARG A 105 17.18 -6.48 1.88
CA ARG A 105 18.55 -6.99 1.90
C ARG A 105 19.52 -6.01 1.25
N GLY A 106 20.57 -5.66 1.98
CA GLY A 106 21.61 -4.74 1.51
C GLY A 106 21.27 -3.26 1.63
N GLU A 107 20.06 -2.91 2.10
CA GLU A 107 19.68 -1.53 2.41
C GLU A 107 20.05 -1.16 3.84
N LYS A 108 20.29 0.13 4.08
CA LYS A 108 20.60 0.68 5.41
C LYS A 108 19.44 1.40 6.08
N GLY A 109 18.27 1.42 5.43
CA GLY A 109 17.11 2.15 5.88
C GLY A 109 15.82 1.39 5.62
N LEU A 110 14.72 1.98 6.11
CA LEU A 110 13.39 1.42 5.92
C LEU A 110 12.88 1.71 4.50
N THR A 111 12.15 0.75 3.95
CA THR A 111 11.44 0.89 2.70
C THR A 111 9.94 0.76 2.94
N VAL A 112 9.15 1.69 2.41
CA VAL A 112 7.68 1.63 2.39
C VAL A 112 7.21 1.08 1.04
N ILE A 113 6.49 -0.03 1.06
CA ILE A 113 5.99 -0.68 -0.15
C ILE A 113 4.47 -0.74 -0.11
N ASP A 114 3.86 -0.48 -1.27
CA ASP A 114 2.47 -0.79 -1.55
C ASP A 114 2.41 -1.90 -2.63
N TRP A 115 1.68 -2.98 -2.37
CA TRP A 115 1.57 -4.14 -3.24
C TRP A 115 0.55 -3.87 -4.36
N LYS A 116 0.94 -4.07 -5.62
CA LYS A 116 0.07 -3.83 -6.78
C LYS A 116 -0.06 -5.08 -7.65
N SER A 117 -1.30 -5.49 -7.93
CA SER A 117 -1.61 -6.51 -8.95
C SER A 117 -1.83 -5.95 -10.37
N PRO A 118 -2.25 -4.68 -10.59
CA PRO A 118 -2.29 -4.13 -11.94
C PRO A 118 -0.88 -3.98 -12.51
N VAL A 119 -0.70 -4.40 -13.77
CA VAL A 119 0.58 -4.23 -14.50
C VAL A 119 0.83 -2.76 -14.85
N THR A 120 -0.23 -2.02 -15.11
CA THR A 120 -0.17 -0.60 -15.47
C THR A 120 -0.17 0.27 -14.23
N GLU A 121 0.77 1.21 -14.18
CA GLU A 121 0.90 2.19 -13.11
C GLU A 121 -0.29 3.14 -13.04
N GLY A 122 -0.84 3.32 -11.84
CA GLY A 122 -1.92 4.26 -11.58
C GLY A 122 -1.40 5.65 -11.25
N LYS A 123 -2.10 6.69 -11.74
CA LYS A 123 -1.72 8.10 -11.57
C LYS A 123 -1.55 8.53 -10.10
N THR A 124 -2.30 7.91 -9.20
CA THR A 124 -2.35 8.27 -7.77
C THR A 124 -1.37 7.46 -6.89
N TRP A 125 -0.68 6.44 -7.44
CA TRP A 125 0.14 5.54 -6.64
C TRP A 125 1.28 6.26 -5.91
N ARG A 126 1.97 7.17 -6.60
CA ARG A 126 3.04 7.99 -6.02
C ARG A 126 2.57 8.80 -4.80
N SER A 127 1.38 9.41 -4.88
CA SER A 127 0.79 10.21 -3.80
C SER A 127 0.28 9.32 -2.65
N GLN A 128 -0.26 8.14 -2.98
CA GLN A 128 -0.66 7.14 -1.99
C GLN A 128 0.55 6.69 -1.16
N VAL A 129 1.63 6.29 -1.82
CA VAL A 129 2.87 5.83 -1.18
C VAL A 129 3.54 6.96 -0.40
N ALA A 130 3.55 8.20 -0.91
CA ALA A 130 4.08 9.35 -0.18
C ALA A 130 3.31 9.65 1.11
N ALA A 131 1.97 9.50 1.10
CA ALA A 131 1.14 9.64 2.29
C ALA A 131 1.43 8.54 3.33
N TYR A 132 1.73 7.32 2.87
CA TYR A 132 2.14 6.20 3.75
C TYR A 132 3.54 6.40 4.33
N TRP A 133 4.50 6.90 3.55
CA TRP A 133 5.80 7.33 4.08
C TRP A 133 5.61 8.30 5.24
N HIS A 134 4.84 9.37 5.03
CA HIS A 134 4.59 10.37 6.06
C HIS A 134 3.91 9.76 7.30
N LEU A 135 2.95 8.84 7.14
CA LEU A 135 2.33 8.13 8.27
C LEU A 135 3.37 7.35 9.09
N VAL A 136 4.27 6.62 8.43
CA VAL A 136 5.30 5.84 9.11
C VAL A 136 6.31 6.76 9.80
N GLU A 137 6.80 7.78 9.10
CA GLU A 137 7.83 8.69 9.59
C GLU A 137 7.36 9.51 10.80
N CYS A 138 6.16 10.08 10.72
CA CYS A 138 5.68 11.07 11.71
C CYS A 138 4.76 10.48 12.79
N HIS A 139 4.12 9.33 12.56
CA HIS A 139 3.06 8.83 13.47
C HIS A 139 3.21 7.38 13.89
N ALA A 140 4.04 6.61 13.19
CA ALA A 140 4.19 5.19 13.46
C ALA A 140 5.65 4.75 13.42
N ARG A 141 6.56 5.66 13.80
CA ARG A 141 7.99 5.44 13.72
C ARG A 141 8.32 4.10 14.39
N PRO A 142 8.96 3.17 13.67
CA PRO A 142 9.28 1.88 14.24
C PRO A 142 10.17 1.96 15.47
N SER A 143 10.18 0.91 16.28
CA SER A 143 11.15 0.73 17.37
C SER A 143 12.60 0.65 16.86
N VAL A 144 12.77 0.36 15.58
CA VAL A 144 14.05 0.40 14.88
C VAL A 144 14.35 1.86 14.51
N ASP A 145 15.44 2.40 15.07
CA ASP A 145 15.89 3.78 14.83
C ASP A 145 16.62 3.90 13.47
N LEU A 146 15.87 3.66 12.39
CA LEU A 146 16.34 3.84 11.02
C LEU A 146 15.43 4.83 10.28
N PRO A 147 16.00 5.68 9.41
CA PRO A 147 15.21 6.54 8.55
C PRO A 147 14.50 5.70 7.47
N ILE A 148 13.39 6.22 6.94
CA ILE A 148 12.85 5.73 5.68
C ILE A 148 13.74 6.30 4.57
N THR A 149 14.27 5.44 3.71
CA THR A 149 15.16 5.82 2.62
C THR A 149 14.52 5.60 1.26
N ARG A 150 13.54 4.69 1.17
CA ARG A 150 12.92 4.30 -0.09
C ARG A 150 11.42 4.11 0.04
N CYS A 151 10.71 4.37 -1.05
CA CYS A 151 9.34 3.94 -1.18
C CYS A 151 8.94 3.66 -2.62
N GLY A 152 7.92 2.83 -2.78
CA GLY A 152 7.42 2.52 -4.11
C GLY A 152 6.22 1.59 -4.12
N ALA A 153 5.70 1.38 -5.32
CA ALA A 153 4.75 0.32 -5.60
C ALA A 153 5.49 -0.92 -6.09
N LEU A 154 5.24 -2.08 -5.49
CA LEU A 154 5.75 -3.35 -5.99
C LEU A 154 4.67 -4.04 -6.83
N ILE A 155 4.91 -4.08 -8.14
CA ILE A 155 4.00 -4.69 -9.12
C ILE A 155 4.30 -6.18 -9.20
N LEU A 156 3.37 -7.00 -8.71
CA LEU A 156 3.44 -8.45 -8.75
C LEU A 156 3.08 -8.97 -10.15
N SER A 157 3.85 -9.94 -10.63
CA SER A 157 3.66 -10.52 -11.97
C SER A 157 2.49 -11.52 -11.99
N PRO A 158 1.50 -11.38 -12.90
CA PRO A 158 0.43 -12.36 -13.06
C PRO A 158 0.91 -13.74 -13.54
N THR A 159 2.14 -13.84 -14.06
CA THR A 159 2.72 -15.08 -14.59
C THR A 159 3.72 -15.72 -13.63
N GLY A 160 3.94 -15.14 -12.44
CA GLY A 160 4.91 -15.64 -11.47
C GLY A 160 6.35 -15.22 -11.72
N GLY A 161 6.59 -14.29 -12.66
CA GLY A 161 7.92 -13.71 -12.88
C GLY A 161 8.38 -12.78 -11.75
N THR A 162 9.60 -12.28 -11.86
CA THR A 162 10.17 -11.28 -10.93
C THR A 162 9.28 -10.04 -10.86
N PRO A 163 8.90 -9.57 -9.65
CA PRO A 163 8.09 -8.39 -9.52
C PRO A 163 8.87 -7.12 -9.89
N SER A 164 8.15 -6.08 -10.29
CA SER A 164 8.74 -4.81 -10.70
C SER A 164 8.54 -3.75 -9.63
N PHE A 165 9.62 -3.16 -9.13
CA PHE A 165 9.55 -2.05 -8.19
C PHE A 165 9.49 -0.71 -8.93
N ARG A 166 8.44 0.08 -8.69
CA ARG A 166 8.32 1.46 -9.15
C ARG A 166 8.64 2.39 -7.99
N GLU A 167 9.83 2.98 -8.04
CA GLU A 167 10.35 3.80 -6.96
C GLU A 167 9.88 5.26 -7.04
N TYR A 168 9.46 5.82 -5.91
CA TYR A 168 8.92 7.18 -5.77
C TYR A 168 9.69 8.04 -4.76
N SER A 169 10.82 7.55 -4.24
CA SER A 169 11.61 8.19 -3.18
C SER A 169 12.08 9.61 -3.52
N LYS A 170 12.48 9.83 -4.78
CA LYS A 170 13.17 11.07 -5.21
C LYS A 170 12.34 12.35 -5.05
N PHE A 171 11.03 12.26 -5.27
CA PHE A 171 10.11 13.41 -5.26
C PHE A 171 9.00 13.22 -4.21
N GLN A 172 9.31 12.48 -3.14
CA GLN A 172 8.35 12.18 -2.09
C GLN A 172 7.66 13.43 -1.52
N PRO A 173 8.34 14.57 -1.28
CA PRO A 173 7.67 15.78 -0.79
C PRO A 173 6.63 16.33 -1.77
N ASP A 174 6.93 16.33 -3.07
CA ASP A 174 6.00 16.81 -4.10
C ASP A 174 4.77 15.88 -4.19
N TYR A 175 4.99 14.57 -4.13
CA TYR A 175 3.90 13.58 -4.14
C TYR A 175 3.05 13.62 -2.87
N PHE A 176 3.64 13.99 -1.74
CA PHE A 176 2.89 14.22 -0.51
C PHE A 176 2.04 15.50 -0.61
N ASN A 177 2.57 16.57 -1.21
CA ASN A 177 1.79 17.77 -1.49
C ASN A 177 0.60 17.47 -2.43
N ASP A 178 0.80 16.67 -3.49
CA ASP A 178 -0.29 16.18 -4.36
C ASP A 178 -1.39 15.49 -3.52
N PHE A 179 -1.00 14.64 -2.56
CA PHE A 179 -1.94 14.00 -1.64
C PHE A 179 -2.67 15.01 -0.74
N LEU A 180 -1.97 16.01 -0.18
CA LEU A 180 -2.59 17.03 0.66
C LEU A 180 -3.62 17.88 -0.11
N PHE A 181 -3.35 18.20 -1.38
CA PHE A 181 -4.34 18.85 -2.25
C PHE A 181 -5.58 17.97 -2.45
N ALA A 182 -5.38 16.68 -2.74
CA ALA A 182 -6.48 15.72 -2.87
C ALA A 182 -7.30 15.60 -1.58
N LEU A 183 -6.64 15.56 -0.42
CA LEU A 183 -7.27 15.51 0.90
C LEU A 183 -8.08 16.78 1.19
N GLY A 184 -7.53 17.96 0.90
CA GLY A 184 -8.23 19.24 1.03
C GLY A 184 -9.47 19.31 0.14
N ALA A 185 -9.34 18.92 -1.13
CA ALA A 185 -10.46 18.85 -2.07
C ALA A 185 -11.52 17.85 -1.62
N TYR A 186 -11.12 16.66 -1.13
CA TYR A 186 -12.05 15.68 -0.59
C TYR A 186 -12.89 16.29 0.55
N ARG A 187 -12.27 16.98 1.50
CA ARG A 187 -12.98 17.60 2.63
C ARG A 187 -13.94 18.71 2.22
N ALA A 188 -13.50 19.57 1.30
CA ALA A 188 -14.32 20.69 0.84
C ALA A 188 -15.59 20.24 0.10
N PHE A 189 -15.56 19.06 -0.55
CA PHE A 189 -16.61 18.62 -1.46
C PHE A 189 -17.22 17.23 -1.13
N SER A 190 -16.87 16.62 0.01
CA SER A 190 -17.47 15.35 0.48
C SER A 190 -18.05 15.45 1.89
N GLY A 191 -17.98 16.63 2.52
CA GLY A 191 -18.59 16.91 3.82
C GLY A 191 -20.10 17.14 3.71
#